data_AF-N9EAC4-F1
#
_entry.id   AF-N9EAC4-F1
#
_cell.length_a   1.000
_cell.length_b   1.000
_cell.length_c   1.000
_cell.angle_alpha   90.00
_cell.angle_beta   90.00
_cell.angle_gamma   90.00
#
_symmetry.space_group_name_H-M   'P 1'
#
loop_
_entity.id
_entity.type
_entity.pdbx_description
1 polymer ?
#
loop_
_entity_poly.entity_id
_entity_poly.type
_entity_poly.pdbx_seq_one_letter_code
_entity_poly.pdbx_strand_id
1 'polypeptide(L)' 'MGLTMNQQTTTHTVSNRIPYRYALKMFLGWSILYMGTLVGFVELLRRNII' A
#
# COMPACT_ATOMS: atom_id res chain seq x y z
N MET A 1 -23.51 18.20 37.08
CA MET A 1 -22.06 18.46 36.95
C MET A 1 -21.50 17.32 36.11
N GLY A 2 -21.10 17.63 34.88
CA GLY A 2 -20.91 16.66 33.79
C GLY A 2 -19.69 15.76 33.97
N LEU A 3 -19.82 14.51 33.57
CA LEU A 3 -18.73 13.54 33.46
C LEU A 3 -17.76 14.03 32.38
N THR A 4 -16.56 14.40 32.78
CA THR A 4 -15.46 14.69 31.86
C THR A 4 -15.10 13.39 31.14
N MET A 5 -15.56 13.26 29.90
CA MET A 5 -15.01 12.35 28.92
C MET A 5 -13.51 12.63 28.85
N ASN A 6 -12.70 11.79 29.49
CA ASN A 6 -11.26 11.81 29.32
C ASN A 6 -10.99 11.32 27.91
N GLN A 7 -11.12 12.24 26.96
CA GLN A 7 -10.63 12.09 25.61
C GLN A 7 -9.12 12.07 25.77
N GLN A 8 -8.61 10.87 26.09
CA GLN A 8 -7.20 10.55 26.05
C GLN A 8 -6.75 10.91 24.65
N THR A 9 -6.21 12.12 24.56
CA THR A 9 -5.26 12.56 23.57
C THR A 9 -4.17 11.50 23.59
N THR A 10 -4.42 10.40 22.89
CA THR A 10 -3.40 9.43 22.52
C THR A 10 -2.67 10.16 21.41
N THR A 11 -1.83 11.07 21.88
CA THR A 11 -0.50 11.40 21.39
C THR A 11 -0.24 10.72 20.07
N HIS A 12 0.12 11.55 19.10
CA HIS A 12 0.67 11.23 17.80
C HIS A 12 1.94 10.35 17.88
N THR A 13 1.92 9.25 18.63
CA THR A 13 2.66 8.05 18.29
C THR A 13 1.99 7.52 17.04
N VAL A 14 2.34 8.15 15.93
CA VAL A 14 2.57 7.46 14.67
C VAL A 14 3.29 6.18 15.10
N SER A 15 2.53 5.11 15.28
CA SER A 15 3.08 3.78 15.39
C SER A 15 3.72 3.57 14.04
N ASN A 16 5.00 3.96 13.95
CA ASN A 16 5.92 3.76 12.85
C ASN A 16 6.26 2.26 12.73
N ARG A 17 5.23 1.44 12.91
CA ARG A 17 5.14 0.03 12.62
C ARG A 17 3.96 -0.05 11.69
N ILE A 18 4.17 0.36 10.44
CA ILE A 18 3.36 -0.18 9.35
C ILE A 18 3.39 -1.69 9.61
N PRO A 19 2.26 -2.32 9.98
CA PRO A 19 2.30 -3.71 10.38
C PRO A 19 2.90 -4.46 9.21
N TYR A 20 3.95 -5.26 9.44
CA TYR A 20 4.73 -5.92 8.38
C TYR A 20 3.83 -6.63 7.37
N ARG A 21 2.68 -7.12 7.85
CA ARG A 21 1.58 -7.70 7.09
C ARG A 21 0.92 -6.75 6.09
N TYR A 22 0.73 -5.47 6.43
CA TYR A 22 0.23 -4.44 5.51
C TYR A 22 1.29 -4.04 4.49
N ALA A 23 2.54 -3.84 4.91
CA ALA A 23 3.64 -3.55 3.99
C ALA A 23 3.86 -4.68 2.98
N LEU A 24 3.81 -5.94 3.44
CA LEU A 24 3.93 -7.13 2.58
C LEU A 24 2.75 -7.25 1.60
N LYS A 25 1.51 -7.01 2.06
CA LYS A 25 0.33 -7.01 1.18
C LYS A 25 0.42 -5.91 0.13
N MET A 26 0.90 -4.74 0.51
CA MET A 26 1.11 -3.62 -0.39
C MET A 26 2.20 -3.98 -1.42
N PHE A 27 3.37 -4.44 -0.98
CA PHE A 27 4.46 -4.88 -1.87
C PHE A 27 4.03 -5.96 -2.85
N LEU A 28 3.25 -6.96 -2.40
CA LEU A 28 2.75 -8.03 -3.25
C LEU A 28 1.76 -7.51 -4.31
N GLY A 29 0.85 -6.62 -3.92
CA GLY A 29 -0.09 -5.97 -4.84
C GLY A 29 0.62 -5.13 -5.89
N TRP A 30 1.58 -4.30 -5.47
CA TRP A 30 2.40 -3.49 -6.39
C TRP A 30 3.27 -4.35 -7.32
N SER A 31 3.80 -5.48 -6.83
CA SER A 31 4.60 -6.41 -7.64
C SER A 31 3.78 -7.08 -8.73
N ILE A 32 2.57 -7.55 -8.40
CA ILE A 32 1.66 -8.16 -9.38
C ILE A 32 1.22 -7.13 -10.42
N LEU A 33 0.87 -5.93 -9.98
CA LEU A 33 0.52 -4.84 -10.88
C LEU A 33 1.69 -4.51 -11.82
N TYR A 34 2.91 -4.43 -11.30
CA TYR A 34 4.12 -4.16 -12.07
C TYR A 34 4.42 -5.25 -13.11
N MET A 35 4.34 -6.53 -12.73
CA MET A 35 4.56 -7.62 -13.68
C MET A 35 3.47 -7.67 -14.76
N GLY A 36 2.21 -7.41 -14.39
CA GLY A 36 1.10 -7.34 -15.35
C GLY A 36 1.26 -6.22 -16.38
N THR A 37 1.63 -5.02 -15.92
CA THR A 37 1.89 -3.89 -16.85
C THR A 37 3.12 -4.13 -17.71
N LEU A 38 4.18 -4.75 -17.17
CA LEU A 38 5.39 -5.05 -17.91
C LEU A 38 5.14 -6.11 -19.00
N VAL A 39 4.38 -7.17 -18.71
CA VAL A 39 3.99 -8.17 -19.70
C VAL A 39 3.12 -7.54 -20.80
N GLY A 40 2.12 -6.73 -20.43
CA GLY A 40 1.29 -6.03 -21.41
C GLY A 40 2.09 -5.03 -22.27
N PHE A 41 3.06 -4.33 -21.67
CA PHE A 41 3.94 -3.42 -22.37
C PHE A 41 4.88 -4.15 -23.34
N VAL A 42 5.46 -5.27 -22.93
CA VAL A 42 6.27 -6.12 -23.81
C VAL A 42 5.44 -6.61 -25.00
N GLU A 43 4.19 -7.04 -24.76
CA GLU A 43 3.30 -7.49 -25.82
C GLU A 43 2.96 -6.36 -26.81
N LEU A 44 2.74 -5.14 -26.32
CA LEU A 44 2.53 -3.95 -27.15
C LEU A 44 3.75 -3.58 -27.99
N LEU A 45 4.95 -3.63 -27.43
CA LEU A 45 6.18 -3.44 -28.21
C LEU A 45 6.32 -4.54 -29.27
N ARG A 46 6.07 -5.80 -28.90
CA ARG A 46 6.16 -6.93 -29.82
C ARG A 46 5.25 -6.77 -31.03
N ARG A 47 4.05 -6.22 -30.82
CA ARG A 47 3.03 -6.01 -31.85
C ARG A 47 3.22 -4.74 -32.69
N ASN A 48 4.10 -3.85 -32.26
CA ASN A 48 4.44 -2.60 -32.96
C ASN A 48 5.80 -2.70 -33.69
N ILE A 49 6.68 -3.61 -33.25
CA ILE A 49 8.00 -3.83 -33.87
C ILE A 49 7.94 -4.87 -35.01
N ILE A 50 6.97 -5.78 -35.01
CA ILE A 50 6.67 -6.74 -36.09
C ILE A 50 5.51 -6.21 -36.92
#